data_AF-A0A1H4CQN2-F1
#
_entry.id   AF-A0A1H4CQN2-F1
#
_cell.length_a   1.000
_cell.length_b   1.000
_cell.length_c   1.000
_cell.angle_alpha   90.00
_cell.angle_beta   90.00
_cell.angle_gamma   90.00
#
_symmetry.space_group_name_H-M   'P 1'
#
loop_
_entity.id
_entity.type
_entity.pdbx_description
1 polymer ?
#
loop_
_entity_poly.entity_id
_entity_poly.type
_entity_poly.pdbx_seq_one_letter_code
_entity_poly.pdbx_strand_id
1 'polypeptide(L)'
;RVLADKIYRNRENLSYCKSRGIRLAGPALGRPGKNVSIDKRTEYVDSVDRIEVERKFALSKHSHGLGLIMTKLEETSRSSIALSIISMNLDCLLRLSLFQKLILIFSRFKYYYEVAV
;
A
#
# COMPACT_ATOMS: atom_id res chain seq x y z
N ARG A 1 -7.19 5.37 12.12
CA ARG A 1 -7.11 6.46 11.13
C ARG A 1 -7.49 5.90 9.77
N VAL A 2 -8.06 6.69 8.87
CA VAL A 2 -8.38 6.27 7.50
C VAL A 2 -7.74 7.26 6.52
N LEU A 3 -7.01 6.73 5.54
CA LEU A 3 -6.49 7.47 4.39
C LEU A 3 -7.55 7.34 3.30
N ALA A 4 -8.12 8.47 2.87
CA ALA A 4 -9.18 8.47 1.88
C ALA A 4 -8.93 9.54 0.83
N ASP A 5 -9.35 9.24 -0.40
CA ASP A 5 -9.31 10.20 -1.48
C ASP A 5 -10.22 11.39 -1.20
N LYS A 6 -9.89 12.52 -1.83
CA LYS A 6 -10.62 13.78 -1.67
C LYS A 6 -12.13 13.63 -1.89
N ILE A 7 -12.54 12.77 -2.83
CA ILE A 7 -13.96 12.52 -3.15
C ILE A 7 -14.75 11.95 -1.96
N TYR A 8 -14.09 11.23 -1.05
CA TYR A 8 -14.71 10.66 0.14
C TYR A 8 -14.68 11.61 1.34
N ARG A 9 -14.04 12.78 1.24
CA ARG A 9 -13.94 13.76 2.33
C ARG A 9 -15.13 14.73 2.30
N ASN A 10 -16.35 14.20 2.26
CA ASN A 10 -17.57 14.99 2.36
C ASN A 10 -17.98 15.18 3.84
N ARG A 11 -18.94 16.09 4.10
CA ARG A 11 -19.38 16.42 5.47
C ARG A 11 -19.98 15.22 6.20
N GLU A 12 -20.72 14.37 5.48
CA GLU A 12 -21.37 13.18 6.03
C GLU A 12 -20.33 12.13 6.48
N ASN A 13 -19.35 11.81 5.63
CA ASN A 13 -18.28 10.88 5.95
C ASN A 13 -17.39 11.40 7.09
N LEU A 14 -17.16 12.72 7.13
CA LEU A 14 -16.43 13.34 8.24
C LEU A 14 -17.21 13.27 9.56
N SER A 15 -18.52 13.54 9.54
CA SER A 15 -19.35 13.42 10.75
C SER A 15 -19.45 11.98 11.22
N TYR A 16 -19.62 11.04 10.29
CA TYR A 16 -19.65 9.60 10.54
C TYR A 16 -18.33 9.09 11.16
N CYS A 17 -17.19 9.50 10.60
CA CYS A 17 -15.89 9.13 11.16
C CYS A 17 -15.70 9.75 12.54
N LYS A 18 -16.07 11.03 12.71
CA LYS A 18 -15.93 11.74 13.99
C LYS A 18 -16.78 11.12 15.10
N SER A 19 -18.03 10.73 14.81
CA SER A 19 -18.91 10.09 15.81
C SER A 19 -18.40 8.74 16.28
N ARG A 20 -17.58 8.06 15.46
CA ARG A 20 -16.92 6.78 15.81
C ARG A 20 -15.48 6.94 16.30
N GLY A 21 -15.00 8.16 16.53
CA GLY A 21 -13.61 8.40 16.94
C GLY A 21 -12.56 8.06 15.88
N ILE A 22 -12.97 7.94 14.61
CA ILE A 22 -12.08 7.64 13.49
C ILE A 22 -11.52 8.95 12.93
N ARG A 23 -10.19 9.11 12.97
CA ARG A 23 -9.50 10.21 12.26
C ARG A 23 -9.46 9.93 10.77
N LEU A 24 -10.14 10.74 9.96
CA LEU A 24 -9.99 10.79 8.50
C LEU A 24 -8.83 11.72 8.15
N ALA A 25 -7.82 11.22 7.44
CA ALA A 25 -6.63 12.00 7.11
C ALA A 25 -6.92 13.17 6.17
N GLY A 26 -6.03 14.16 6.20
CA GLY A 26 -6.09 15.38 5.40
C GLY A 26 -6.66 16.61 6.12
N PRO A 27 -6.59 17.79 5.49
CA PRO A 27 -6.94 19.09 6.09
C PRO A 27 -8.45 19.24 6.33
N ALA A 28 -8.87 19.99 7.34
CA ALA A 28 -10.30 20.24 7.57
C ALA A 28 -11.00 20.81 6.32
N LEU A 29 -12.30 20.53 6.17
CA LEU A 29 -13.08 21.14 5.09
C LEU A 29 -13.22 22.65 5.31
N GLY A 30 -13.11 23.41 4.23
CA GLY A 30 -13.25 24.86 4.23
C GLY A 30 -11.92 25.60 4.38
N ARG A 31 -12.02 26.87 4.79
CA ARG A 31 -10.86 27.75 4.93
C ARG A 31 -10.05 27.36 6.18
N PRO A 32 -8.71 27.21 6.08
CA PRO A 32 -7.85 27.04 7.25
C PRO A 32 -8.05 28.20 8.24
N GLY A 33 -8.18 27.87 9.52
CA GLY A 33 -8.28 28.87 10.58
C GLY A 33 -6.95 29.64 10.75
N LYS A 34 -7.04 30.91 11.14
CA LYS A 34 -5.89 31.84 11.18
C LYS A 34 -4.74 31.41 12.11
N ASN A 35 -5.04 30.61 13.15
CA ASN A 35 -4.09 30.18 14.19
C ASN A 35 -3.98 28.65 14.32
N VAL A 36 -4.34 27.87 13.29
CA VAL A 36 -4.26 26.41 13.37
C VAL A 36 -2.83 25.96 13.05
N SER A 37 -2.11 25.45 14.04
CA SER A 37 -0.86 24.76 13.81
C SER A 37 -1.13 23.45 13.06
N ILE A 38 -0.75 23.38 11.79
CA ILE A 38 -0.83 22.16 10.99
C ILE A 38 0.24 21.19 11.51
N ASP A 39 -0.17 19.99 11.91
CA ASP A 39 0.75 18.92 12.27
C ASP A 39 1.39 18.34 10.99
N LYS A 40 2.49 18.99 10.57
CA LYS A 40 3.26 18.60 9.39
C LYS A 40 3.80 17.18 9.47
N ARG A 41 4.09 16.67 10.67
CA ARG A 41 4.61 15.31 10.85
C ARG A 41 3.54 14.29 10.52
N THR A 42 2.33 14.49 11.04
CA THR A 42 1.20 13.61 10.72
C THR A 42 0.84 13.66 9.24
N GLU A 43 0.85 14.85 8.63
CA GLU A 43 0.61 15.01 7.19
C GLU A 43 1.66 14.26 6.35
N TYR A 44 2.94 14.38 6.71
CA TYR A 44 4.01 13.65 6.04
C TYR A 44 3.81 12.14 6.12
N VAL A 45 3.57 11.59 7.32
CA VAL A 45 3.34 10.14 7.49
C VAL A 45 2.13 9.68 6.68
N ASP A 46 1.01 10.41 6.76
CA ASP A 46 -0.20 10.06 6.00
C ASP A 46 0.06 10.12 4.47
N SER A 47 0.95 11.01 4.00
CA SER A 47 1.35 11.09 2.59
C SER A 47 2.23 9.92 2.14
N VAL A 48 3.19 9.51 2.97
CA VAL A 48 4.07 8.36 2.70
C VAL A 48 3.25 7.08 2.60
N ASP A 49 2.35 6.86 3.56
CA ASP A 49 1.48 5.69 3.56
C ASP A 49 0.59 5.64 2.30
N ARG A 50 0.07 6.79 1.84
CA ARG A 50 -0.71 6.86 0.59
C ARG A 50 0.12 6.51 -0.63
N ILE A 51 1.35 7.04 -0.73
CA ILE A 51 2.26 6.77 -1.84
C ILE A 51 2.57 5.27 -1.93
N GLU A 52 2.78 4.59 -0.81
CA GLU A 52 3.03 3.14 -0.80
C GLU A 52 1.84 2.35 -1.36
N VAL A 53 0.63 2.69 -0.93
CA VAL A 53 -0.61 2.07 -1.43
C VAL A 53 -0.75 2.30 -2.94
N GLU A 54 -0.59 3.54 -3.41
CA GLU A 54 -0.68 3.88 -4.84
C GLU A 54 0.37 3.13 -5.68
N ARG A 55 1.60 3.00 -5.18
CA ARG A 55 2.66 2.21 -5.83
C ARG A 55 2.29 0.73 -5.95
N LYS A 56 1.70 0.13 -4.91
CA LYS A 56 1.23 -1.28 -4.96
C LYS A 56 0.09 -1.45 -5.96
N PHE A 57 -0.86 -0.51 -6.02
CA PHE A 57 -1.92 -0.56 -7.03
C PHE A 57 -1.38 -0.43 -8.46
N ALA A 58 -0.42 0.47 -8.69
CA ALA A 58 0.23 0.60 -10.00
C ALA A 58 0.95 -0.71 -10.38
N LEU A 59 1.72 -1.30 -9.47
CA LEU A 59 2.38 -2.58 -9.67
C LEU A 59 1.39 -3.71 -9.96
N SER A 60 0.26 -3.77 -9.25
CA SER A 60 -0.76 -4.78 -9.47
C SER A 60 -1.38 -4.65 -10.87
N LYS A 61 -1.68 -3.42 -11.30
CA LYS A 61 -2.24 -3.13 -12.62
C LYS A 61 -1.31 -3.54 -13.76
N HIS A 62 -0.02 -3.22 -13.65
CA HIS A 62 0.95 -3.48 -14.71
C HIS A 62 1.49 -4.93 -14.72
N SER A 63 1.81 -5.49 -13.55
CA SER A 63 2.56 -6.75 -13.46
C SER A 63 1.74 -7.95 -13.00
N HIS A 64 0.55 -7.72 -12.42
CA HIS A 64 -0.26 -8.80 -11.84
C HIS A 64 -1.65 -8.93 -12.49
N GLY A 65 -1.83 -8.38 -13.69
CA GLY A 65 -3.02 -8.57 -14.51
C GLY A 65 -4.26 -7.78 -14.07
N LEU A 66 -4.19 -7.01 -12.98
CA LEU A 66 -5.34 -6.24 -12.48
C LEU A 66 -5.85 -5.22 -13.52
N GLY A 67 -4.95 -4.64 -14.33
CA GLY A 67 -5.29 -3.70 -15.39
C GLY A 67 -5.86 -4.35 -16.66
N LEU A 68 -5.85 -5.68 -16.74
CA LEU A 68 -6.29 -6.46 -17.90
C LEU A 68 -7.65 -7.14 -17.66
N ILE A 69 -8.27 -6.93 -16.49
CA ILE A 69 -9.55 -7.53 -16.15
C ILE A 69 -10.66 -6.84 -16.95
N MET A 70 -11.22 -7.56 -17.93
CA MET A 70 -12.31 -7.11 -18.80
C MET A 70 -13.58 -7.95 -18.62
N THR A 71 -13.68 -8.67 -17.50
CA THR A 71 -14.81 -9.54 -17.18
C THR A 71 -16.10 -8.73 -17.01
N LYS A 72 -17.21 -9.25 -17.54
CA LYS A 72 -18.52 -8.56 -17.50
C LYS A 72 -19.39 -8.98 -16.31
N LEU A 73 -19.21 -10.20 -15.81
CA LEU A 73 -19.97 -10.71 -14.67
C LEU A 73 -19.29 -10.27 -13.37
N GLU A 74 -20.09 -9.88 -12.40
CA GLU A 74 -19.61 -9.34 -11.14
C GLU A 74 -18.79 -10.36 -10.34
N GLU A 75 -19.26 -11.60 -10.28
CA GLU A 75 -18.60 -12.70 -9.57
C GLU A 75 -17.22 -13.00 -10.15
N THR A 76 -17.12 -13.13 -11.47
CA THR A 76 -15.83 -13.41 -12.14
C THR A 76 -14.86 -12.25 -12.02
N SER A 77 -15.37 -11.01 -12.03
CA SER A 77 -14.56 -9.81 -11.81
C SER A 77 -13.96 -9.79 -10.41
N ARG A 78 -14.76 -10.07 -9.37
CA ARG A 78 -14.28 -10.15 -7.98
C ARG A 78 -13.22 -11.23 -7.81
N SER A 79 -13.47 -12.43 -8.33
CA SER A 79 -12.52 -13.53 -8.27
C SER A 79 -11.20 -13.20 -9.00
N SER A 80 -11.28 -12.57 -10.16
CA SER A 80 -10.09 -12.15 -10.93
C SER A 80 -9.27 -11.07 -10.20
N ILE A 81 -9.95 -10.10 -9.57
CA ILE A 81 -9.30 -9.08 -8.74
C ILE A 81 -8.60 -9.75 -7.54
N ALA A 82 -9.28 -10.68 -6.85
CA ALA A 82 -8.71 -11.39 -5.72
C ALA A 82 -7.46 -12.19 -6.10
N LEU A 83 -7.50 -12.91 -7.22
CA LEU A 83 -6.34 -13.64 -7.74
C LEU A 83 -5.17 -12.72 -8.09
N SER A 84 -5.43 -11.54 -8.67
CA SER A 84 -4.40 -10.55 -8.98
C SER A 84 -3.69 -10.04 -7.70
N ILE A 85 -4.46 -9.81 -6.63
CA ILE A 85 -3.92 -9.38 -5.32
C ILE A 85 -3.12 -10.52 -4.67
N ILE A 86 -3.62 -11.75 -4.71
CA ILE A 86 -2.91 -12.93 -4.19
C ILE A 86 -1.58 -13.10 -4.93
N SER A 87 -1.58 -13.03 -6.26
CA SER A 87 -0.38 -13.11 -7.10
C SER A 87 0.66 -12.07 -6.69
N MET A 88 0.25 -10.81 -6.49
CA MET A 88 1.14 -9.73 -6.03
C MET A 88 1.79 -10.01 -4.67
N ASN A 89 1.02 -10.55 -3.73
CA ASN A 89 1.53 -10.87 -2.40
C ASN A 89 2.49 -12.07 -2.44
N LEU A 90 2.16 -13.11 -3.23
CA LEU A 90 3.04 -14.27 -3.42
C LEU A 90 4.36 -13.88 -4.05
N ASP A 91 4.34 -13.05 -5.10
CA ASP A 91 5.55 -12.53 -5.75
C ASP A 91 6.47 -11.78 -4.77
N CYS A 92 5.89 -11.00 -3.84
CA CYS A 92 6.64 -10.37 -2.76
C CYS A 92 7.33 -11.39 -1.83
N LEU A 93 6.59 -12.40 -1.38
CA LEU A 93 7.13 -13.45 -0.48
C LEU A 93 8.19 -14.31 -1.17
N LEU A 94 7.95 -14.69 -2.43
CA LEU A 94 8.88 -15.48 -3.22
C LEU A 94 10.19 -14.73 -3.44
N ARG A 95 10.15 -13.44 -3.79
CA ARG A 95 11.36 -12.61 -3.88
C ARG A 95 12.15 -12.59 -2.58
N LEU A 96 11.50 -12.36 -1.44
CA LEU A 96 12.17 -12.36 -0.13
C LEU A 96 12.83 -13.71 0.17
N SER A 97 12.12 -14.81 -0.07
CA SER A 97 12.66 -16.16 0.13
C SER A 97 13.85 -16.44 -0.79
N LEU A 98 13.78 -16.01 -2.06
CA LEU A 98 14.88 -16.12 -3.02
C LEU A 98 16.09 -15.31 -2.57
N PHE A 99 15.92 -14.04 -2.17
CA PHE A 99 17.00 -13.20 -1.67
C PHE A 99 17.67 -13.82 -0.43
N GLN A 100 16.89 -14.34 0.51
CA GLN A 100 17.44 -15.00 1.70
C GLN A 100 18.26 -16.24 1.32
N LYS A 101 17.76 -17.09 0.42
CA LYS A 101 18.49 -18.27 -0.07
C LYS A 101 19.79 -17.88 -0.79
N LEU A 102 19.76 -16.82 -1.61
CA LEU A 102 20.96 -16.32 -2.28
C LEU A 102 22.02 -15.86 -1.26
N ILE A 103 21.63 -15.08 -0.25
CA ILE A 103 22.55 -14.63 0.81
C ILE A 103 23.17 -15.84 1.54
N LEU A 104 22.38 -16.87 1.84
CA LEU A 104 22.89 -18.09 2.46
C LEU A 104 23.89 -18.83 1.57
N ILE A 105 23.62 -18.92 0.26
CA ILE A 105 24.54 -19.56 -0.69
C ILE A 105 25.85 -18.78 -0.78
N PHE A 106 25.79 -17.45 -0.93
CA PHE A 106 26.98 -16.60 -1.06
C PHE A 106 27.80 -16.52 0.23
N SER A 107 27.15 -16.43 1.39
CA SER A 107 27.86 -16.47 2.68
C SER A 107 28.56 -17.80 2.92
N ARG A 108 27.93 -18.91 2.52
CA ARG A 108 28.54 -20.24 2.60
C ARG A 108 29.73 -20.39 1.64
N PHE A 109 29.63 -19.84 0.43
CA PHE A 109 30.73 -19.80 -0.52
C PHE A 109 31.93 -18.99 0.01
N LYS A 110 31.68 -17.83 0.62
CA LYS A 110 32.71 -17.00 1.25
C LYS A 110 33.43 -17.74 2.38
N TYR A 111 32.69 -18.44 3.24
CA TYR A 111 33.27 -19.25 4.31
C TYR A 111 34.22 -20.33 3.77
N TYR A 112 33.80 -21.07 2.73
CA TYR A 112 34.67 -22.08 2.12
C TYR A 112 35.92 -21.48 1.47
N TYR A 113 35.82 -20.28 0.89
CA TYR A 113 36.98 -19.58 0.34
C TYR A 113 37.97 -19.17 1.43
N GLU A 114 37.49 -18.62 2.56
CA GLU A 114 38.34 -18.23 3.70
C GLU A 114 38.98 -19.43 4.43
N VAL A 115 38.36 -20.60 4.41
CA VAL A 115 38.95 -21.85 4.97
C VAL A 115 39.94 -22.51 4.01
N ALA A 116 39.81 -22.28 2.70
CA ALA A 116 40.67 -22.89 1.68
C ALA A 116 41.95 -22.09 1.38
N VAL A 117 42.05 -20.85 1.87
CA VAL A 117 43.22 -19.96 1.79
C VAL A 117 44.00 -20.00 3.11
#